data_AF-A0A840I5A7-F1
#
_entry.id   AF-A0A840I5A7-F1
#
_cell.length_a   1.000
_cell.length_b   1.000
_cell.length_c   1.000
_cell.angle_alpha   90.00
_cell.angle_beta   90.00
_cell.angle_gamma   90.00
#
_symmetry.space_group_name_H-M   'P 1'
#
loop_
_entity.id
_entity.type
_entity.pdbx_description
1 polymer ?
#
loop_
_entity_poly.entity_id
_entity_poly.type
_entity_poly.pdbx_seq_one_letter_code
_entity_poly.pdbx_strand_id
1 'polypeptide(L)'
;MTDHAVLQRGAPIVLTGQAEGAVTVTLGDETAEAETGGEGTFEVELPAMEAGGPYTLTVQSEDGTLTVEDVLIGDVYLCSGQSNMEFPVSRALNPDFEIGRDHSDQVRLLSIPHVHDAAPQEALPDGTAWQAASAETVPDFSAVCYFTARNLREASESPVPMGLIDASWGGSQIEAWIPTEGLEEVGGFDRELELLAQYAEDPDAAKLAFGGPWEEWWRENYDGTEPWEGGPQDEGYKDVPEGEFRDWKTYDDPAAKGHLGRAWYAKTFELTEEQAQQGAELALGMFDDIDATWLNGEFVGSTFSWSDPRTYMLPEGRLRAGENTLVINVVNTYGQGGMLGPREDVELTLSDGETVPLGDGWRYDIVEKRVPGGPSAPWESVSGYSTIHNGMVAPLGNIELAGALWYQGESNADHAETYEALLEQLVATWRAQFTQDLPVAVIQLPGYGALPASPTESGWSVVREAERQVALDDEDVGLVVAIDAGTRTDIHPPIKQLVAERTAAVLTALAAGDEAAADGFPPEDATRQGDVVLVAMPTDDLKAISAPGPIAFELCGEDGACTFADAVLDGDRIAVVASGVQNPVEVRYCQGDAPICNLYTGDDTPVAPFRLKVE
;
A
#
# COMPACT_ATOMS: atom_id res chain seq x y z
N MET A 1 -5.40 21.92 11.19
CA MET A 1 -4.79 22.90 10.27
C MET A 1 -3.67 23.65 11.00
N THR A 2 -2.54 23.92 10.34
CA THR A 2 -1.38 24.65 10.88
C THR A 2 -1.05 25.86 10.01
N ASP A 3 -0.12 26.71 10.46
CA ASP A 3 0.43 27.79 9.61
C ASP A 3 0.94 27.24 8.28
N HIS A 4 1.01 28.09 7.26
CA HIS A 4 1.44 27.74 5.90
C HIS A 4 0.48 26.82 5.12
N ALA A 5 -0.72 26.56 5.63
CA ALA A 5 -1.69 25.69 4.96
C ALA A 5 -2.16 26.24 3.61
N VAL A 6 -2.59 25.32 2.74
CA VAL A 6 -3.29 25.64 1.49
C VAL A 6 -4.68 25.05 1.56
N LEU A 7 -5.68 25.86 1.21
CA LEU A 7 -7.07 25.43 1.08
C LEU A 7 -7.47 25.49 -0.39
N GLN A 8 -8.33 24.56 -0.80
CA GLN A 8 -8.75 24.42 -2.19
C GLN A 8 -9.52 25.66 -2.67
N ARG A 9 -9.11 26.20 -3.81
CA ARG A 9 -9.79 27.31 -4.47
C ARG A 9 -11.02 26.82 -5.23
N GLY A 10 -11.96 27.74 -5.49
CA GLY A 10 -13.10 27.47 -6.37
C GLY A 10 -14.17 26.52 -5.82
N ALA A 11 -13.98 26.01 -4.60
CA ALA A 11 -14.96 25.22 -3.85
C ALA A 11 -15.21 25.86 -2.47
N PRO A 12 -16.39 25.63 -1.84
CA PRO A 12 -16.62 26.03 -0.46
C PRO A 12 -15.55 25.48 0.47
N ILE A 13 -15.14 26.28 1.45
CA ILE A 13 -14.10 25.89 2.42
C ILE A 13 -14.80 25.40 3.68
N VAL A 14 -14.78 24.09 3.88
CA VAL A 14 -15.33 23.43 5.08
C VAL A 14 -14.24 23.32 6.13
N LEU A 15 -14.53 23.81 7.34
CA LEU A 15 -13.65 23.69 8.50
C LEU A 15 -14.42 23.03 9.64
N THR A 16 -13.82 21.98 10.20
CA THR A 16 -14.35 21.25 11.36
C THR A 16 -13.42 21.41 12.56
N GLY A 17 -13.98 21.26 13.76
CA GLY A 17 -13.20 21.31 14.98
C GLY A 17 -14.05 21.14 16.23
N GLN A 18 -13.44 21.39 17.39
CA GLN A 18 -14.11 21.36 18.70
C GLN A 18 -14.00 22.74 19.36
N ALA A 19 -15.09 23.19 19.98
CA ALA A 19 -15.18 24.44 20.72
C ALA A 19 -16.40 24.42 21.69
N GLU A 20 -16.46 25.40 22.58
CA GLU A 20 -17.62 25.73 23.40
C GLU A 20 -18.44 26.88 22.77
N GLY A 21 -19.73 26.64 22.54
CA GLY A 21 -20.70 27.67 22.20
C GLY A 21 -20.68 28.10 20.73
N ALA A 22 -20.95 29.38 20.48
CA ALA A 22 -20.94 29.93 19.13
C ALA A 22 -19.49 30.12 18.65
N VAL A 23 -19.22 29.67 17.42
CA VAL A 23 -17.91 29.76 16.76
C VAL A 23 -18.00 30.76 15.62
N THR A 24 -17.09 31.73 15.57
CA THR A 24 -16.91 32.64 14.45
C THR A 24 -15.58 32.35 13.77
N VAL A 25 -15.62 32.11 12.46
CA VAL A 25 -14.44 31.85 11.65
C VAL A 25 -14.28 32.96 10.61
N THR A 26 -13.08 33.51 10.53
CA THR A 26 -12.71 34.58 9.59
C THR A 26 -11.48 34.15 8.80
N LEU A 27 -11.57 34.24 7.46
CA LEU A 27 -10.45 33.99 6.55
C LEU A 27 -10.33 35.15 5.57
N GLY A 28 -9.34 36.02 5.78
CA GLY A 28 -9.25 37.28 5.01
C GLY A 28 -10.46 38.18 5.29
N ASP A 29 -11.23 38.50 4.24
CA ASP A 29 -12.45 39.31 4.33
C ASP A 29 -13.73 38.46 4.52
N GLU A 30 -13.62 37.14 4.41
CA GLU A 30 -14.76 36.22 4.55
C GLU A 30 -14.97 35.85 6.02
N THR A 31 -16.24 35.73 6.44
CA THR A 31 -16.60 35.36 7.81
C THR A 31 -17.84 34.48 7.81
N ALA A 32 -17.81 33.42 8.61
CA ALA A 32 -18.94 32.53 8.85
C ALA A 32 -19.06 32.20 10.34
N GLU A 33 -20.26 31.82 10.75
CA GLU A 33 -20.59 31.45 12.13
C GLU A 33 -21.21 30.06 12.16
N ALA A 34 -20.90 29.29 13.20
CA ALA A 34 -21.47 27.98 13.47
C ALA A 34 -21.79 27.84 14.97
N GLU A 35 -22.71 26.94 15.31
CA GLU A 35 -23.00 26.57 16.69
C GLU A 35 -22.40 25.18 16.94
N THR A 36 -21.83 24.97 18.12
CA THR A 36 -21.29 23.66 18.51
C THR A 36 -22.42 22.66 18.76
N GLY A 37 -22.28 21.45 18.22
CA GLY A 37 -23.16 20.30 18.45
C GLY A 37 -23.05 19.73 19.87
N GLY A 38 -23.76 18.62 20.11
CA GLY A 38 -23.91 18.03 21.46
C GLY A 38 -22.62 17.55 22.13
N GLU A 39 -21.54 17.38 21.37
CA GLU A 39 -20.21 16.96 21.84
C GLU A 39 -19.16 18.08 21.74
N GLY A 40 -19.57 19.33 21.49
CA GLY A 40 -18.66 20.45 21.29
C GLY A 40 -18.06 20.51 19.88
N THR A 41 -18.45 19.63 18.96
CA THR A 41 -18.00 19.66 17.56
C THR A 41 -18.70 20.77 16.77
N PHE A 42 -17.99 21.41 15.85
CA PHE A 42 -18.58 22.36 14.91
C PHE A 42 -18.11 22.06 13.49
N GLU A 43 -18.95 22.45 12.53
CA GLU A 43 -18.62 22.52 11.12
C GLU A 43 -19.04 23.91 10.64
N VAL A 44 -18.15 24.59 9.93
CA VAL A 44 -18.41 25.90 9.35
C VAL A 44 -17.98 25.91 7.89
N GLU A 45 -18.83 26.48 7.04
CA GLU A 45 -18.57 26.62 5.62
C GLU A 45 -18.32 28.09 5.29
N LEU A 46 -17.16 28.39 4.74
CA LEU A 46 -16.83 29.67 4.12
C LEU A 46 -17.08 29.59 2.60
N PRO A 47 -17.46 30.71 1.95
CA PRO A 47 -17.69 30.71 0.51
C PRO A 47 -16.42 30.36 -0.28
N ALA A 48 -16.61 29.88 -1.50
CA ALA A 48 -15.50 29.63 -2.42
C ALA A 48 -14.67 30.89 -2.65
N MET A 49 -13.34 30.74 -2.56
CA MET A 49 -12.38 31.83 -2.74
C MET A 49 -11.55 31.63 -4.01
N GLU A 50 -11.14 32.75 -4.60
CA GLU A 50 -10.16 32.77 -5.70
C GLU A 50 -8.74 32.51 -5.19
N ALA A 51 -7.87 32.02 -6.07
CA ALA A 51 -6.47 31.78 -5.76
C ALA A 51 -5.78 33.05 -5.21
N GLY A 52 -5.05 32.93 -4.10
CA GLY A 52 -4.41 34.08 -3.48
C GLY A 52 -3.89 33.84 -2.07
N GLY A 53 -3.74 34.94 -1.34
CA GLY A 53 -3.13 34.98 -0.01
C GLY A 53 -1.72 35.59 -0.03
N PRO A 54 -0.99 35.50 1.09
CA PRO A 54 -1.39 34.83 2.32
C PRO A 54 -2.51 35.55 3.08
N TYR A 55 -3.41 34.76 3.64
CA TYR A 55 -4.48 35.18 4.54
C TYR A 55 -4.17 34.74 5.98
N THR A 56 -4.90 35.33 6.92
CA THR A 56 -4.94 34.87 8.31
C THR A 56 -6.31 34.24 8.56
N LEU A 57 -6.33 32.99 9.02
CA LEU A 57 -7.52 32.33 9.54
C LEU A 57 -7.62 32.62 11.03
N THR A 58 -8.78 33.08 11.50
CA THR A 58 -9.06 33.28 12.91
C THR A 58 -10.32 32.52 13.29
N VAL A 59 -10.25 31.68 14.32
CA VAL A 59 -11.37 30.96 14.91
C VAL A 59 -11.59 31.49 16.31
N GLN A 60 -12.78 32.02 16.60
CA GLN A 60 -13.17 32.59 17.89
C GLN A 60 -14.34 31.81 18.48
N SER A 61 -14.22 31.41 19.74
CA SER A 61 -15.29 30.78 20.53
C SER A 61 -15.27 31.33 21.97
N GLU A 62 -16.09 30.76 22.85
CA GLU A 62 -16.01 31.07 24.29
C GLU A 62 -14.67 30.63 24.92
N ASP A 63 -13.99 29.64 24.33
CA ASP A 63 -12.69 29.13 24.79
C ASP A 63 -11.52 30.09 24.52
N GLY A 64 -11.68 30.97 23.54
CA GLY A 64 -10.67 31.93 23.15
C GLY A 64 -10.57 32.15 21.65
N THR A 65 -9.35 32.45 21.18
CA THR A 65 -9.07 32.73 19.78
C THR A 65 -7.88 31.91 19.32
N LEU A 66 -8.06 31.16 18.25
CA LEU A 66 -7.02 30.47 17.51
C LEU A 66 -6.74 31.23 16.22
N THR A 67 -5.47 31.42 15.90
CA THR A 67 -5.01 32.09 14.68
C THR A 67 -4.09 31.16 13.92
N VAL A 68 -4.33 31.02 12.62
CA VAL A 68 -3.42 30.35 11.67
C VAL A 68 -2.97 31.37 10.63
N GLU A 69 -1.67 31.52 10.49
CA GLU A 69 -1.02 32.50 9.60
C GLU A 69 -0.53 31.85 8.30
N ASP A 70 -0.27 32.70 7.30
CA ASP A 70 0.25 32.28 5.98
C ASP A 70 -0.62 31.24 5.25
N VAL A 71 -1.94 31.41 5.30
CA VAL A 71 -2.88 30.52 4.62
C VAL A 71 -3.03 30.94 3.15
N LEU A 72 -2.78 30.02 2.23
CA LEU A 72 -2.97 30.24 0.79
C LEU A 72 -4.28 29.61 0.31
N ILE A 73 -4.87 30.20 -0.72
CA ILE A 73 -5.96 29.60 -1.49
C ILE A 73 -5.39 29.16 -2.83
N GLY A 74 -5.51 27.88 -3.18
CA GLY A 74 -4.79 27.27 -4.30
C GLY A 74 -5.33 25.90 -4.70
N ASP A 75 -4.57 25.17 -5.52
CA ASP A 75 -4.90 23.79 -5.88
C ASP A 75 -4.23 22.82 -4.89
N VAL A 76 -5.01 21.94 -4.27
CA VAL A 76 -4.55 20.97 -3.28
C VAL A 76 -4.55 19.57 -3.88
N TYR A 77 -3.42 18.88 -3.80
CA TYR A 77 -3.26 17.53 -4.34
C TYR A 77 -2.94 16.52 -3.24
N LEU A 78 -3.63 15.38 -3.27
CA LEU A 78 -3.29 14.20 -2.48
C LEU A 78 -2.34 13.31 -3.26
N CYS A 79 -1.16 13.05 -2.72
CA CYS A 79 -0.17 12.14 -3.27
C CYS A 79 -0.08 10.92 -2.35
N SER A 80 -0.60 9.79 -2.82
CA SER A 80 -0.78 8.59 -2.02
C SER A 80 -0.24 7.34 -2.71
N GLY A 81 0.02 6.29 -1.93
CA GLY A 81 0.54 5.02 -2.40
C GLY A 81 1.68 4.50 -1.55
N GLN A 82 2.57 3.72 -2.15
CA GLN A 82 3.67 3.08 -1.43
C GLN A 82 5.03 3.72 -1.73
N SER A 83 6.10 2.91 -1.64
CA SER A 83 7.50 3.32 -1.68
C SER A 83 7.91 4.10 -2.93
N ASN A 84 7.23 3.91 -4.05
CA ASN A 84 7.49 4.67 -5.27
C ASN A 84 6.85 6.07 -5.25
N MET A 85 5.74 6.27 -4.52
CA MET A 85 5.22 7.59 -4.16
C MET A 85 6.08 8.25 -3.08
N GLU A 86 6.42 7.51 -2.02
CA GLU A 86 7.23 7.97 -0.87
C GLU A 86 8.67 8.35 -1.27
N PHE A 87 9.13 7.91 -2.44
CA PHE A 87 10.51 8.06 -2.88
C PHE A 87 10.97 9.53 -2.82
N PRO A 88 11.98 9.88 -1.99
CA PRO A 88 12.27 11.28 -1.69
C PRO A 88 13.11 11.95 -2.78
N VAL A 89 12.98 13.27 -2.90
CA VAL A 89 13.77 14.08 -3.86
C VAL A 89 15.27 13.87 -3.71
N SER A 90 15.77 13.71 -2.49
CA SER A 90 17.19 13.46 -2.18
C SER A 90 17.75 12.18 -2.82
N ARG A 91 16.88 11.23 -3.19
CA ARG A 91 17.25 9.97 -3.86
C ARG A 91 16.96 9.98 -5.36
N ALA A 92 16.26 10.99 -5.88
CA ALA A 92 15.94 11.12 -7.29
C ALA A 92 17.19 11.42 -8.13
N LEU A 93 17.06 11.42 -9.46
CA LEU A 93 18.16 11.84 -10.32
C LEU A 93 18.49 13.33 -10.11
N ASN A 94 19.78 13.69 -10.14
CA ASN A 94 20.27 15.07 -9.98
C ASN A 94 19.73 15.80 -8.73
N PRO A 95 19.76 15.20 -7.53
CA PRO A 95 19.09 15.74 -6.35
C PRO A 95 19.68 17.09 -5.92
N ASP A 96 21.00 17.29 -6.04
CA ASP A 96 21.66 18.55 -5.69
C ASP A 96 21.12 19.75 -6.49
N PHE A 97 20.79 19.54 -7.77
CA PHE A 97 20.21 20.59 -8.61
C PHE A 97 18.76 20.86 -8.23
N GLU A 98 17.99 19.80 -7.97
CA GLU A 98 16.58 19.88 -7.62
C GLU A 98 16.34 20.52 -6.25
N ILE A 99 17.21 20.25 -5.28
CA ILE A 99 17.20 20.83 -3.93
C ILE A 99 17.77 22.26 -3.93
N GLY A 100 18.75 22.55 -4.80
CA GLY A 100 19.42 23.84 -4.85
C GLY A 100 18.71 24.91 -5.68
N ARG A 101 17.61 24.56 -6.36
CA ARG A 101 16.88 25.50 -7.22
C ARG A 101 16.05 26.48 -6.39
N ASP A 102 15.59 27.55 -7.05
CA ASP A 102 14.64 28.47 -6.42
C ASP A 102 13.30 27.74 -6.24
N HIS A 103 12.81 27.73 -5.01
CA HIS A 103 11.52 27.15 -4.66
C HIS A 103 10.53 28.29 -4.52
N SER A 104 9.35 28.16 -5.12
CA SER A 104 8.34 29.19 -4.94
C SER A 104 7.74 29.10 -3.55
N ASP A 105 7.66 30.27 -2.92
CA ASP A 105 6.90 30.54 -1.70
C ASP A 105 5.39 30.33 -1.85
N GLN A 106 4.90 29.86 -3.00
CA GLN A 106 3.50 29.46 -3.21
C GLN A 106 3.32 27.94 -3.32
N VAL A 107 4.36 27.14 -3.13
CA VAL A 107 4.23 25.68 -2.93
C VAL A 107 4.33 25.36 -1.45
N ARG A 108 3.41 24.52 -0.97
CA ARG A 108 3.35 24.06 0.41
C ARG A 108 3.32 22.54 0.45
N LEU A 109 4.02 21.98 1.41
CA LEU A 109 4.25 20.56 1.59
C LEU A 109 3.63 20.14 2.93
N LEU A 110 2.87 19.05 2.93
CA LEU A 110 2.34 18.40 4.13
C LEU A 110 2.67 16.92 4.03
N SER A 111 3.64 16.43 4.80
CA SER A 111 3.86 15.00 4.95
C SER A 111 3.04 14.48 6.12
N ILE A 112 2.31 13.38 5.91
CA ILE A 112 1.57 12.69 6.95
C ILE A 112 2.50 11.64 7.59
N PRO A 113 2.83 11.75 8.89
CA PRO A 113 3.55 10.71 9.62
C PRO A 113 2.91 9.32 9.44
N HIS A 114 3.76 8.29 9.33
CA HIS A 114 3.33 6.90 9.27
C HIS A 114 2.69 6.47 10.59
N VAL A 115 1.37 6.42 10.60
CA VAL A 115 0.55 5.89 11.69
C VAL A 115 -0.53 5.00 11.10
N HIS A 116 -0.95 4.00 11.85
CA HIS A 116 -2.05 3.14 11.47
C HIS A 116 -2.91 2.91 12.71
N ASP A 117 -4.21 2.71 12.51
CA ASP A 117 -5.14 2.46 13.60
C ASP A 117 -6.24 1.51 13.15
N ALA A 118 -6.76 0.71 14.08
CA ALA A 118 -7.87 -0.19 13.77
C ALA A 118 -9.21 0.54 13.61
N ALA A 119 -9.30 1.79 14.10
CA ALA A 119 -10.47 2.64 13.93
C ALA A 119 -10.08 4.00 13.31
N PRO A 120 -10.96 4.61 12.50
CA PRO A 120 -10.75 5.95 11.93
C PRO A 120 -10.43 6.99 13.01
N GLN A 121 -9.36 7.76 12.79
CA GLN A 121 -8.96 8.85 13.69
C GLN A 121 -9.55 10.19 13.20
N GLU A 122 -9.94 11.05 14.13
CA GLU A 122 -10.46 12.39 13.81
C GLU A 122 -9.36 13.46 13.68
N ALA A 123 -8.21 13.23 14.33
CA ALA A 123 -7.11 14.18 14.38
C ALA A 123 -5.90 13.66 13.60
N LEU A 124 -5.28 14.56 12.84
CA LEU A 124 -4.02 14.26 12.16
C LEU A 124 -2.94 13.87 13.17
N PRO A 125 -2.05 12.93 12.81
CA PRO A 125 -1.02 12.45 13.72
C PRO A 125 -0.05 13.56 14.15
N ASP A 126 0.49 13.41 15.35
CA ASP A 126 1.50 14.33 15.89
C ASP A 126 2.69 14.49 14.94
N GLY A 127 3.12 15.73 14.73
CA GLY A 127 4.19 16.08 13.79
C GLY A 127 3.70 16.48 12.40
N THR A 128 2.40 16.34 12.11
CA THR A 128 1.80 16.83 10.86
C THR A 128 1.77 18.36 10.85
N ALA A 129 2.53 18.97 9.94
CA ALA A 129 2.56 20.42 9.77
C ALA A 129 2.85 20.83 8.32
N TRP A 130 2.11 21.83 7.84
CA TRP A 130 2.39 22.45 6.54
C TRP A 130 3.69 23.23 6.58
N GLN A 131 4.46 23.12 5.50
CA GLN A 131 5.75 23.80 5.35
C GLN A 131 5.89 24.41 3.97
N ALA A 132 6.54 25.57 3.88
CA ALA A 132 6.94 26.12 2.58
C ALA A 132 7.96 25.20 1.89
N ALA A 133 7.82 25.02 0.58
CA ALA A 133 8.85 24.33 -0.21
C ALA A 133 10.15 25.15 -0.17
N SER A 134 11.24 24.49 0.21
CA SER A 134 12.55 25.08 0.36
C SER A 134 13.64 24.02 0.24
N ALA A 135 14.91 24.45 0.18
CA ALA A 135 16.05 23.54 0.20
C ALA A 135 16.14 22.70 1.48
N GLU A 136 15.44 23.08 2.55
CA GLU A 136 15.39 22.34 3.82
C GLU A 136 14.26 21.31 3.86
N THR A 137 13.14 21.56 3.17
CA THR A 137 11.90 20.78 3.29
C THR A 137 11.65 19.84 2.11
N VAL A 138 12.16 20.19 0.93
CA VAL A 138 12.04 19.39 -0.29
C VAL A 138 12.85 18.07 -0.27
N PRO A 139 14.06 17.97 0.33
CA PRO A 139 14.89 16.76 0.20
C PRO A 139 14.21 15.45 0.58
N ASP A 140 13.37 15.46 1.61
CA ASP A 140 12.74 14.27 2.18
C ASP A 140 11.27 14.10 1.74
N PHE A 141 10.74 15.02 0.93
CA PHE A 141 9.37 14.95 0.42
C PHE A 141 9.27 14.06 -0.83
N SER A 142 8.08 13.48 -1.08
CA SER A 142 7.78 12.71 -2.29
C SER A 142 8.25 13.41 -3.57
N ALA A 143 9.16 12.76 -4.30
CA ALA A 143 9.73 13.29 -5.53
C ALA A 143 8.69 13.38 -6.65
N VAL A 144 7.83 12.37 -6.79
CA VAL A 144 6.77 12.37 -7.82
C VAL A 144 5.81 13.52 -7.55
N CYS A 145 5.36 13.68 -6.31
CA CYS A 145 4.44 14.74 -5.92
C CYS A 145 5.04 16.13 -6.17
N TYR A 146 6.25 16.38 -5.65
CA TYR A 146 6.93 17.67 -5.79
C TYR A 146 7.22 18.04 -7.25
N PHE A 147 7.76 17.10 -8.04
CA PHE A 147 8.07 17.37 -9.45
C PHE A 147 6.81 17.56 -10.29
N THR A 148 5.70 16.90 -9.96
CA THR A 148 4.42 17.09 -10.67
C THR A 148 3.94 18.53 -10.49
N ALA A 149 3.92 19.01 -9.25
CA ALA A 149 3.55 20.39 -8.95
C ALA A 149 4.46 21.41 -9.63
N ARG A 150 5.78 21.16 -9.63
CA ARG A 150 6.75 21.98 -10.37
C ARG A 150 6.40 22.04 -11.85
N ASN A 151 6.14 20.90 -12.48
CA ASN A 151 5.86 20.81 -13.91
C ASN A 151 4.53 21.51 -14.27
N LEU A 152 3.47 21.30 -13.49
CA LEU A 152 2.18 22.01 -13.65
C LEU A 152 2.35 23.53 -13.58
N ARG A 153 3.19 24.02 -12.64
CA ARG A 153 3.47 25.44 -12.50
C ARG A 153 4.32 26.01 -13.62
N GLU A 154 5.35 25.28 -14.06
CA GLU A 154 6.20 25.69 -15.18
C GLU A 154 5.44 25.73 -16.51
N ALA A 155 4.42 24.88 -16.67
CA ALA A 155 3.53 24.88 -17.84
C ALA A 155 2.45 25.98 -17.81
N SER A 156 2.13 26.53 -16.64
CA SER A 156 1.07 27.52 -16.48
C SER A 156 1.54 28.95 -16.77
N GLU A 157 0.76 29.70 -17.56
CA GLU A 157 0.99 31.14 -17.78
C GLU A 157 0.66 31.99 -16.55
N SER A 158 -0.15 31.45 -15.62
CA SER A 158 -0.57 32.10 -14.38
C SER A 158 -0.61 31.07 -13.26
N PRO A 159 0.57 30.66 -12.74
CA PRO A 159 0.63 29.63 -11.70
C PRO A 159 -0.08 30.10 -10.44
N VAL A 160 -0.88 29.21 -9.85
CA VAL A 160 -1.58 29.43 -8.59
C VAL A 160 -0.79 28.81 -7.43
N PRO A 161 -1.11 29.17 -6.16
CA PRO A 161 -0.60 28.43 -5.02
C PRO A 161 -0.97 26.95 -5.09
N MET A 162 -0.09 26.09 -4.57
CA MET A 162 -0.31 24.64 -4.56
C MET A 162 0.01 24.05 -3.18
N GLY A 163 -0.89 23.22 -2.68
CA GLY A 163 -0.69 22.39 -1.49
C GLY A 163 -0.50 20.93 -1.89
N LEU A 164 0.57 20.31 -1.41
CA LEU A 164 0.90 18.91 -1.70
C LEU A 164 0.84 18.11 -0.41
N ILE A 165 -0.08 17.15 -0.35
CA ILE A 165 -0.23 16.23 0.78
C ILE A 165 0.43 14.91 0.40
N ASP A 166 1.51 14.55 1.08
CA ASP A 166 2.19 13.27 0.95
C ASP A 166 1.69 12.33 2.05
N ALA A 167 0.80 11.43 1.66
CA ALA A 167 0.27 10.36 2.49
C ALA A 167 0.64 9.03 1.83
N SER A 168 1.90 8.64 1.94
CA SER A 168 2.43 7.42 1.33
C SER A 168 3.16 6.55 2.37
N TRP A 169 3.23 5.24 2.15
CA TRP A 169 3.95 4.32 3.04
C TRP A 169 4.51 3.11 2.29
N GLY A 170 5.83 2.99 2.22
CA GLY A 170 6.53 1.87 1.61
C GLY A 170 6.09 0.48 2.09
N GLY A 171 5.82 -0.40 1.12
CA GLY A 171 5.41 -1.79 1.37
C GLY A 171 3.90 -1.98 1.55
N SER A 172 3.11 -0.91 1.62
CA SER A 172 1.66 -1.00 1.83
C SER A 172 0.92 -1.70 0.68
N GLN A 173 -0.05 -2.54 1.03
CA GLN A 173 -1.06 -3.09 0.13
C GLN A 173 -2.28 -2.15 0.05
N ILE A 174 -3.01 -2.16 -1.06
CA ILE A 174 -4.14 -1.23 -1.31
C ILE A 174 -5.26 -1.38 -0.28
N GLU A 175 -5.46 -2.58 0.27
CA GLU A 175 -6.46 -2.90 1.30
C GLU A 175 -6.31 -2.03 2.55
N ALA A 176 -5.07 -1.65 2.91
CA ALA A 176 -4.83 -0.79 4.07
C ALA A 176 -5.30 0.66 3.86
N TRP A 177 -5.51 1.09 2.60
CA TRP A 177 -5.84 2.48 2.22
C TRP A 177 -7.32 2.72 1.96
N ILE A 178 -8.13 1.66 1.90
CA ILE A 178 -9.57 1.73 1.65
C ILE A 178 -10.29 1.68 3.00
N PRO A 179 -11.28 2.55 3.28
CA PRO A 179 -12.09 2.46 4.50
C PRO A 179 -12.85 1.12 4.57
N THR A 180 -13.25 0.73 5.78
CA THR A 180 -13.94 -0.55 6.03
C THR A 180 -15.17 -0.73 5.14
N GLU A 181 -16.00 0.31 5.01
CA GLU A 181 -17.20 0.28 4.18
C GLU A 181 -16.87 0.03 2.70
N GLY A 182 -15.72 0.54 2.22
CA GLY A 182 -15.27 0.26 0.86
C GLY A 182 -14.84 -1.19 0.67
N LEU A 183 -14.10 -1.75 1.62
CA LEU A 183 -13.71 -3.17 1.58
C LEU A 183 -14.92 -4.10 1.68
N GLU A 184 -15.96 -3.72 2.43
CA GLU A 184 -17.25 -4.45 2.46
C GLU A 184 -17.93 -4.46 1.09
N GLU A 185 -17.87 -3.36 0.33
CA GLU A 185 -18.44 -3.27 -1.03
C GLU A 185 -17.68 -4.14 -2.05
N VAL A 186 -16.35 -4.19 -1.96
CA VAL A 186 -15.54 -5.11 -2.78
C VAL A 186 -15.84 -6.57 -2.43
N GLY A 187 -16.00 -6.85 -1.14
CA GLY A 187 -16.31 -8.17 -0.61
C GLY A 187 -15.11 -9.13 -0.56
N GLY A 188 -15.28 -10.26 0.13
CA GLY A 188 -14.23 -11.26 0.29
C GLY A 188 -13.30 -11.04 1.50
N PHE A 189 -13.55 -9.98 2.30
CA PHE A 189 -12.78 -9.62 3.48
C PHE A 189 -13.60 -9.66 4.78
N ASP A 190 -14.80 -10.27 4.77
CA ASP A 190 -15.76 -10.22 5.89
C ASP A 190 -15.10 -10.63 7.22
N ARG A 191 -14.30 -11.69 7.20
CA ARG A 191 -13.63 -12.22 8.40
C ARG A 191 -12.57 -11.27 8.92
N GLU A 192 -11.76 -10.72 8.03
CA GLU A 192 -10.68 -9.80 8.34
C GLU A 192 -11.23 -8.50 8.93
N LEU A 193 -12.31 -7.97 8.35
CA LEU A 193 -13.00 -6.78 8.84
C LEU A 193 -13.70 -7.02 10.19
N GLU A 194 -14.33 -8.18 10.39
CA GLU A 194 -14.89 -8.57 11.69
C GLU A 194 -13.81 -8.64 12.79
N LEU A 195 -12.63 -9.21 12.47
CA LEU A 195 -11.50 -9.29 13.39
C LEU A 195 -10.87 -7.91 13.66
N LEU A 196 -10.80 -7.04 12.65
CA LEU A 196 -10.33 -5.66 12.80
C LEU A 196 -11.27 -4.86 13.72
N ALA A 197 -12.58 -4.96 13.51
CA ALA A 197 -13.58 -4.32 14.36
C ALA A 197 -13.49 -4.83 15.81
N GLN A 198 -13.34 -6.15 15.99
CA GLN A 198 -13.10 -6.72 17.32
C GLN A 198 -11.80 -6.19 17.93
N TYR A 199 -10.73 -6.04 17.15
CA TYR A 199 -9.47 -5.52 17.64
C TYR A 199 -9.57 -4.06 18.10
N ALA A 200 -10.36 -3.23 17.42
CA ALA A 200 -10.63 -1.86 17.84
C ALA A 200 -11.34 -1.79 19.20
N GLU A 201 -12.18 -2.77 19.54
CA GLU A 201 -12.91 -2.83 20.82
C GLU A 201 -12.13 -3.54 21.94
N ASP A 202 -11.55 -4.70 21.62
CA ASP A 202 -10.83 -5.60 22.55
C ASP A 202 -9.66 -6.30 21.81
N PRO A 203 -8.48 -5.66 21.77
CA PRO A 203 -7.30 -6.19 21.11
C PRO A 203 -6.88 -7.58 21.58
N ASP A 204 -7.04 -7.89 22.86
CA ASP A 204 -6.64 -9.17 23.43
C ASP A 204 -7.57 -10.29 22.97
N ALA A 205 -8.89 -10.03 22.95
CA ALA A 205 -9.86 -10.98 22.42
C ALA A 205 -9.67 -11.23 20.91
N ALA A 206 -9.40 -10.19 20.12
CA ALA A 206 -9.18 -10.33 18.68
C ALA A 206 -7.90 -11.12 18.36
N LYS A 207 -6.79 -10.86 19.08
CA LYS A 207 -5.54 -11.64 18.96
C LYS A 207 -5.77 -13.11 19.24
N LEU A 208 -6.58 -13.45 20.25
CA LEU A 208 -6.94 -14.84 20.53
C LEU A 208 -7.82 -15.44 19.42
N ALA A 209 -8.80 -14.69 18.92
CA ALA A 209 -9.70 -15.13 17.85
C ALA A 209 -8.98 -15.40 16.53
N PHE A 210 -7.89 -14.68 16.26
CA PHE A 210 -7.04 -14.88 15.07
C PHE A 210 -6.40 -16.27 14.97
N GLY A 211 -6.33 -17.01 16.08
CA GLY A 211 -5.88 -18.41 16.07
C GLY A 211 -6.70 -19.31 15.15
N GLY A 212 -8.01 -19.08 15.05
CA GLY A 212 -8.89 -19.83 14.15
C GLY A 212 -8.47 -19.74 12.67
N PRO A 213 -8.37 -18.52 12.09
CA PRO A 213 -7.85 -18.35 10.72
C PRO A 213 -6.46 -18.94 10.52
N TRP A 214 -5.59 -18.78 11.51
CA TRP A 214 -4.24 -19.33 11.45
C TRP A 214 -4.25 -20.86 11.30
N GLU A 215 -4.98 -21.54 12.17
CA GLU A 215 -5.06 -23.00 12.19
C GLU A 215 -5.77 -23.55 10.95
N GLU A 216 -6.83 -22.89 10.48
CA GLU A 216 -7.53 -23.25 9.24
C GLU A 216 -6.59 -23.19 8.03
N TRP A 217 -5.88 -22.08 7.87
CA TRP A 217 -4.90 -21.92 6.81
C TRP A 217 -3.84 -23.03 6.85
N TRP A 218 -3.33 -23.37 8.05
CA TRP A 218 -2.35 -24.43 8.19
C TRP A 218 -2.91 -25.78 7.72
N ARG A 219 -4.14 -26.14 8.13
CA ARG A 219 -4.79 -27.39 7.72
C ARG A 219 -4.97 -27.51 6.22
N GLU A 220 -5.30 -26.41 5.54
CA GLU A 220 -5.50 -26.37 4.09
C GLU A 220 -4.20 -26.49 3.30
N ASN A 221 -3.12 -25.93 3.84
CA ASN A 221 -1.86 -25.79 3.14
C ASN A 221 -0.82 -26.86 3.48
N TYR A 222 -1.00 -27.61 4.56
CA TYR A 222 -0.10 -28.67 4.99
C TYR A 222 -0.79 -30.04 4.99
N ASP A 223 -0.13 -31.08 5.48
CA ASP A 223 -0.62 -32.47 5.43
C ASP A 223 -1.72 -32.80 6.46
N GLY A 224 -2.34 -31.76 7.03
CA GLY A 224 -3.37 -31.87 8.05
C GLY A 224 -2.85 -32.25 9.43
N THR A 225 -1.53 -32.33 9.63
CA THR A 225 -0.94 -32.42 10.97
C THR A 225 -1.19 -31.12 11.73
N GLU A 226 -1.48 -31.23 13.03
CA GLU A 226 -1.73 -30.10 13.92
C GLU A 226 -0.66 -30.10 15.03
N PRO A 227 0.56 -29.55 14.77
CA PRO A 227 1.68 -29.65 15.71
C PRO A 227 1.38 -29.06 17.10
N TRP A 228 0.44 -28.12 17.18
CA TRP A 228 0.00 -27.50 18.43
C TRP A 228 -0.75 -28.46 19.36
N GLU A 229 -1.39 -29.53 18.85
CA GLU A 229 -2.15 -30.51 19.65
C GLU A 229 -1.24 -31.50 20.41
N GLY A 230 -0.10 -31.88 19.81
CA GLY A 230 0.73 -33.00 20.27
C GLY A 230 1.95 -32.63 21.12
N GLY A 231 2.40 -31.37 21.07
CA GLY A 231 3.66 -30.96 21.69
C GLY A 231 4.90 -31.62 21.07
N PRO A 232 6.08 -31.55 21.70
CA PRO A 232 7.34 -32.06 21.15
C PRO A 232 7.44 -33.60 21.17
N GLN A 233 6.35 -34.35 20.98
CA GLN A 233 6.34 -35.81 21.11
C GLN A 233 6.67 -36.56 19.81
N ASP A 234 6.77 -35.86 18.67
CA ASP A 234 7.00 -36.47 17.37
C ASP A 234 8.49 -36.78 17.09
N GLU A 235 8.74 -37.83 16.29
CA GLU A 235 10.07 -38.31 15.90
C GLU A 235 10.91 -37.26 15.10
N GLY A 236 10.30 -36.16 14.64
CA GLY A 236 10.93 -35.12 13.81
C GLY A 236 11.68 -34.02 14.57
N TYR A 237 11.32 -33.72 15.82
CA TYR A 237 11.88 -32.59 16.57
C TYR A 237 13.34 -32.83 17.01
N LYS A 238 14.20 -31.82 16.86
CA LYS A 238 15.61 -31.78 17.28
C LYS A 238 15.79 -30.81 18.46
N ASP A 239 16.84 -30.98 19.25
CA ASP A 239 17.14 -30.04 20.34
C ASP A 239 17.62 -28.70 19.80
N VAL A 240 17.05 -27.59 20.28
CA VAL A 240 17.59 -26.25 20.00
C VAL A 240 18.99 -26.19 20.64
N PRO A 241 20.04 -25.75 19.91
CA PRO A 241 21.40 -25.75 20.42
C PRO A 241 21.55 -25.06 21.79
N GLU A 242 22.35 -25.66 22.68
CA GLU A 242 22.69 -25.04 23.96
C GLU A 242 23.47 -23.73 23.76
N GLY A 243 23.28 -22.76 24.67
CA GLY A 243 23.90 -21.44 24.59
C GLY A 243 22.85 -20.35 24.35
N GLU A 244 23.09 -19.45 23.40
CA GLU A 244 22.15 -18.38 23.06
C GLU A 244 21.14 -18.84 22.00
N PHE A 245 19.91 -18.37 22.11
CA PHE A 245 18.98 -18.34 21.00
C PHE A 245 19.61 -17.53 19.85
N ARG A 246 19.54 -18.08 18.63
CA ARG A 246 20.23 -17.54 17.45
C ARG A 246 19.59 -18.06 16.19
N ASP A 247 19.92 -17.40 15.08
CA ASP A 247 19.50 -17.75 13.72
C ASP A 247 19.57 -19.27 13.46
N TRP A 248 18.43 -19.89 13.15
CA TRP A 248 18.33 -21.33 12.86
C TRP A 248 19.24 -21.75 11.73
N LYS A 249 19.58 -20.84 10.80
CA LYS A 249 20.47 -21.11 9.66
C LYS A 249 21.89 -21.44 10.14
N THR A 250 22.22 -21.08 11.39
CA THR A 250 23.49 -21.38 12.03
C THR A 250 23.49 -22.69 12.81
N TYR A 251 22.37 -23.41 12.88
CA TYR A 251 22.30 -24.74 13.52
C TYR A 251 23.08 -25.77 12.71
N ASP A 252 23.49 -26.86 13.37
CA ASP A 252 24.09 -28.03 12.71
C ASP A 252 23.00 -28.95 12.15
N ASP A 253 22.13 -28.36 11.32
CA ASP A 253 21.01 -29.03 10.67
C ASP A 253 20.99 -28.65 9.18
N PRO A 254 21.18 -29.62 8.27
CA PRO A 254 21.08 -29.38 6.83
C PRO A 254 19.74 -28.78 6.40
N ALA A 255 18.64 -29.12 7.07
CA ALA A 255 17.30 -28.60 6.74
C ALA A 255 17.18 -27.10 7.05
N ALA A 256 17.90 -26.60 8.06
CA ALA A 256 17.87 -25.20 8.45
C ALA A 256 18.78 -24.30 7.59
N LYS A 257 19.75 -24.87 6.86
CA LYS A 257 20.76 -24.09 6.11
C LYS A 257 20.11 -23.32 4.96
N GLY A 258 20.12 -21.99 5.08
CA GLY A 258 19.54 -21.10 4.07
C GLY A 258 18.02 -21.19 3.95
N HIS A 259 17.35 -21.82 4.94
CA HIS A 259 15.91 -22.02 4.94
C HIS A 259 15.16 -20.70 5.10
N LEU A 260 14.31 -20.39 4.12
CA LEU A 260 13.27 -19.36 4.19
C LEU A 260 11.93 -20.08 4.22
N GLY A 261 11.12 -19.82 5.24
CA GLY A 261 9.91 -20.58 5.52
C GLY A 261 9.66 -20.68 7.01
N ARG A 262 9.06 -21.80 7.43
CA ARG A 262 8.57 -21.96 8.81
C ARG A 262 9.43 -22.95 9.59
N ALA A 263 9.46 -22.77 10.90
CA ALA A 263 9.96 -23.74 11.86
C ALA A 263 9.00 -23.82 13.04
N TRP A 264 8.79 -25.03 13.55
CA TRP A 264 8.10 -25.26 14.80
C TRP A 264 9.11 -25.27 15.94
N TYR A 265 8.78 -24.63 17.05
CA TYR A 265 9.48 -24.74 18.32
C TYR A 265 8.51 -25.28 19.37
N ALA A 266 8.98 -26.16 20.24
CA ALA A 266 8.14 -26.75 21.26
C ALA A 266 8.91 -27.01 22.56
N LYS A 267 8.21 -26.86 23.68
CA LYS A 267 8.75 -27.04 25.03
C LYS A 267 7.67 -27.54 25.98
N THR A 268 8.05 -28.38 26.93
CA THR A 268 7.23 -28.67 28.11
C THR A 268 7.82 -28.06 29.38
N PHE A 269 6.95 -27.76 30.34
CA PHE A 269 7.30 -27.27 31.67
C PHE A 269 6.25 -27.72 32.70
N GLU A 270 6.61 -27.75 33.98
CA GLU A 270 5.69 -28.16 35.04
C GLU A 270 5.29 -26.97 35.92
N LEU A 271 4.03 -26.94 36.33
CA LEU A 271 3.50 -26.00 37.31
C LEU A 271 2.88 -26.72 38.50
N THR A 272 2.95 -26.10 39.68
CA THR A 272 2.22 -26.57 40.85
C THR A 272 0.71 -26.28 40.73
N GLU A 273 -0.11 -26.91 41.57
CA GLU A 273 -1.55 -26.63 41.63
C GLU A 273 -1.88 -25.17 41.97
N GLU A 274 -1.03 -24.50 42.75
CA GLU A 274 -1.20 -23.09 43.13
C GLU A 274 -0.86 -22.16 41.96
N GLN A 275 0.25 -22.44 41.28
CA GLN A 275 0.67 -21.67 40.10
C GLN A 275 -0.33 -21.78 38.95
N ALA A 276 -0.86 -22.98 38.69
CA ALA A 276 -1.80 -23.22 37.60
C ALA A 276 -3.18 -22.55 37.76
N GLN A 277 -3.52 -22.07 38.97
CA GLN A 277 -4.77 -21.34 39.23
C GLN A 277 -4.69 -19.86 38.85
N GLN A 278 -3.48 -19.35 38.58
CA GLN A 278 -3.26 -17.94 38.30
C GLN A 278 -3.41 -17.62 36.80
N GLY A 279 -3.65 -16.34 36.50
CA GLY A 279 -3.30 -15.78 35.19
C GLY A 279 -1.79 -15.51 35.13
N ALA A 280 -1.26 -15.29 33.94
CA ALA A 280 0.17 -15.07 33.74
C ALA A 280 0.47 -14.19 32.52
N GLU A 281 1.68 -13.66 32.48
CA GLU A 281 2.29 -13.07 31.29
C GLU A 281 3.34 -14.04 30.76
N LEU A 282 3.22 -14.45 29.49
CA LEU A 282 4.20 -15.30 28.81
C LEU A 282 5.13 -14.42 27.95
N ALA A 283 6.40 -14.34 28.34
CA ALA A 283 7.44 -13.68 27.57
C ALA A 283 8.26 -14.73 26.79
N LEU A 284 8.47 -14.49 25.50
CA LEU A 284 9.18 -15.40 24.59
C LEU A 284 10.39 -14.74 23.90
N GLY A 285 10.60 -13.44 24.14
CA GLY A 285 11.74 -12.69 23.64
C GLY A 285 11.74 -12.48 22.11
N MET A 286 12.94 -12.46 21.55
CA MET A 286 13.37 -12.43 20.14
C MET A 286 12.86 -13.52 19.17
N PHE A 287 12.18 -13.19 18.08
CA PHE A 287 11.96 -13.99 16.87
C PHE A 287 12.26 -13.12 15.63
N ASP A 288 12.34 -13.72 14.45
CA ASP A 288 12.37 -12.96 13.18
C ASP A 288 11.06 -13.19 12.41
N ASP A 289 10.59 -12.11 11.79
CA ASP A 289 9.28 -11.83 11.18
C ASP A 289 8.03 -12.06 12.05
N ILE A 290 7.51 -13.29 12.14
CA ILE A 290 6.18 -13.53 12.75
C ILE A 290 6.20 -14.84 13.54
N ASP A 291 5.66 -14.82 14.75
CA ASP A 291 5.34 -16.02 15.50
C ASP A 291 3.83 -16.29 15.53
N ALA A 292 3.45 -17.53 15.72
CA ALA A 292 2.13 -17.93 16.19
C ALA A 292 2.34 -18.91 17.34
N THR A 293 1.68 -18.70 18.47
CA THR A 293 1.96 -19.41 19.71
C THR A 293 0.71 -20.12 20.23
N TRP A 294 0.90 -21.35 20.71
CA TRP A 294 -0.10 -22.15 21.41
C TRP A 294 0.43 -22.58 22.78
N LEU A 295 -0.47 -22.57 23.75
CA LEU A 295 -0.28 -23.16 25.06
C LEU A 295 -1.31 -24.27 25.22
N ASN A 296 -0.85 -25.47 25.49
CA ASN A 296 -1.71 -26.62 25.82
C ASN A 296 -2.72 -27.00 24.71
N GLY A 297 -2.37 -26.73 23.45
CA GLY A 297 -3.23 -26.91 22.27
C GLY A 297 -4.08 -25.69 21.92
N GLU A 298 -4.10 -24.66 22.77
CA GLU A 298 -4.95 -23.49 22.58
C GLU A 298 -4.11 -22.28 22.14
N PHE A 299 -4.54 -21.60 21.07
CA PHE A 299 -3.86 -20.40 20.55
C PHE A 299 -3.80 -19.30 21.62
N VAL A 300 -2.64 -18.65 21.76
CA VAL A 300 -2.43 -17.56 22.73
C VAL A 300 -2.11 -16.21 22.08
N GLY A 301 -1.59 -16.20 20.87
CA GLY A 301 -1.23 -14.96 20.20
C GLY A 301 -0.26 -15.13 19.05
N SER A 302 -0.06 -14.03 18.34
CA SER A 302 0.88 -13.87 17.23
C SER A 302 1.36 -12.42 17.23
N THR A 303 2.64 -12.21 16.96
CA THR A 303 3.25 -10.88 16.83
C THR A 303 3.96 -10.79 15.49
N PHE A 304 3.68 -9.73 14.73
CA PHE A 304 4.24 -9.47 13.41
C PHE A 304 5.31 -8.39 13.51
N SER A 305 6.51 -8.78 13.94
CA SER A 305 7.63 -7.86 14.11
C SER A 305 8.93 -8.64 14.13
N TRP A 306 9.98 -8.11 13.50
CA TRP A 306 11.34 -8.65 13.59
C TRP A 306 12.14 -8.12 14.79
N SER A 307 11.65 -7.07 15.48
CA SER A 307 12.40 -6.38 16.55
C SER A 307 11.74 -6.41 17.92
N ASP A 308 10.43 -6.61 18.00
CA ASP A 308 9.72 -6.45 19.28
C ASP A 308 9.70 -7.77 20.04
N PRO A 309 10.03 -7.80 21.35
CA PRO A 309 9.87 -8.99 22.18
C PRO A 309 8.40 -9.47 22.23
N ARG A 310 8.19 -10.78 22.34
CA ARG A 310 6.85 -11.40 22.27
C ARG A 310 6.35 -11.59 23.68
N THR A 311 5.21 -10.97 23.97
CA THR A 311 4.58 -11.03 25.28
C THR A 311 3.08 -11.28 25.12
N TYR A 312 2.56 -12.32 25.78
CA TYR A 312 1.16 -12.72 25.70
C TYR A 312 0.52 -12.82 27.08
N MET A 313 -0.60 -12.12 27.27
CA MET A 313 -1.39 -12.21 28.49
C MET A 313 -2.23 -13.49 28.49
N LEU A 314 -2.09 -14.28 29.54
CA LEU A 314 -2.79 -15.54 29.74
C LEU A 314 -3.83 -15.37 30.86
N PRO A 315 -5.13 -15.41 30.55
CA PRO A 315 -6.15 -15.36 31.59
C PRO A 315 -6.13 -16.61 32.48
N GLU A 316 -6.72 -16.49 33.67
CA GLU A 316 -6.93 -17.63 34.58
C GLU A 316 -7.60 -18.80 33.85
N GLY A 317 -7.13 -20.02 34.12
CA GLY A 317 -7.66 -21.25 33.52
C GLY A 317 -6.94 -21.75 32.26
N ARG A 318 -5.96 -21.00 31.75
CA ARG A 318 -5.11 -21.42 30.61
C ARG A 318 -3.96 -22.36 31.00
N LEU A 319 -3.51 -22.26 32.25
CA LEU A 319 -2.44 -23.08 32.81
C LEU A 319 -3.01 -24.36 33.42
N ARG A 320 -2.23 -25.45 33.34
CA ARG A 320 -2.58 -26.77 33.90
C ARG A 320 -1.64 -27.09 35.06
N ALA A 321 -2.17 -27.72 36.11
CA ALA A 321 -1.32 -28.30 37.15
C ALA A 321 -0.57 -29.51 36.58
N GLY A 322 0.74 -29.60 36.86
CA GLY A 322 1.63 -30.55 36.22
C GLY A 322 2.15 -30.04 34.87
N GLU A 323 2.22 -30.92 33.88
CA GLU A 323 2.80 -30.63 32.57
C GLU A 323 1.96 -29.64 31.76
N ASN A 324 2.64 -28.64 31.20
CA ASN A 324 2.16 -27.70 30.22
C ASN A 324 3.04 -27.77 28.97
N THR A 325 2.45 -27.50 27.81
CA THR A 325 3.13 -27.57 26.51
C THR A 325 3.02 -26.23 25.80
N LEU A 326 4.16 -25.67 25.40
CA LEU A 326 4.25 -24.55 24.47
C LEU A 326 4.65 -25.05 23.09
N VAL A 327 3.95 -24.55 22.06
CA VAL A 327 4.28 -24.77 20.65
C VAL A 327 4.24 -23.42 19.95
N ILE A 328 5.23 -23.14 19.11
CA ILE A 328 5.41 -21.87 18.42
C ILE A 328 5.73 -22.17 16.96
N ASN A 329 4.96 -21.61 16.03
CA ASN A 329 5.36 -21.52 14.63
C ASN A 329 6.08 -20.20 14.43
N VAL A 330 7.27 -20.24 13.82
CA VAL A 330 8.00 -19.04 13.45
C VAL A 330 8.20 -19.06 11.95
N VAL A 331 7.81 -18.00 11.26
CA VAL A 331 8.07 -17.82 9.82
C VAL A 331 9.20 -16.82 9.63
N ASN A 332 10.10 -17.11 8.69
CA ASN A 332 11.14 -16.21 8.22
C ASN A 332 11.01 -16.09 6.70
N THR A 333 10.78 -14.87 6.24
CA THR A 333 10.61 -14.52 4.83
C THR A 333 11.92 -14.01 4.22
N TYR A 334 12.77 -13.39 5.03
CA TYR A 334 14.12 -12.92 4.69
C TYR A 334 15.01 -12.90 5.94
N GLY A 335 16.33 -12.64 5.82
CA GLY A 335 17.14 -12.35 7.01
C GLY A 335 17.54 -13.55 7.89
N GLN A 336 17.30 -13.50 9.20
CA GLN A 336 17.81 -14.45 10.21
C GLN A 336 16.67 -15.25 10.84
N GLY A 337 16.57 -16.57 10.71
CA GLY A 337 15.35 -17.24 11.17
C GLY A 337 15.33 -17.64 12.66
N GLY A 338 14.15 -17.70 13.27
CA GLY A 338 13.92 -18.47 14.50
C GLY A 338 13.98 -17.67 15.80
N MET A 339 14.15 -18.37 16.93
CA MET A 339 14.31 -17.74 18.25
C MET A 339 15.66 -17.04 18.35
N LEU A 340 15.65 -15.73 18.59
CA LEU A 340 16.84 -14.85 18.68
C LEU A 340 17.18 -14.41 20.13
N GLY A 341 16.28 -14.63 21.08
CA GLY A 341 16.53 -14.43 22.52
C GLY A 341 16.42 -12.97 23.00
N PRO A 342 17.08 -12.63 24.12
CA PRO A 342 17.95 -13.48 24.94
C PRO A 342 17.16 -14.54 25.74
N ARG A 343 17.84 -15.56 26.29
CA ARG A 343 17.17 -16.72 26.93
C ARG A 343 16.52 -16.39 28.25
N GLU A 344 17.16 -15.49 28.99
CA GLU A 344 16.71 -14.98 30.29
C GLU A 344 15.38 -14.23 30.21
N ASP A 345 15.03 -13.70 29.03
CA ASP A 345 13.76 -13.00 28.80
C ASP A 345 12.62 -13.97 28.41
N VAL A 346 12.90 -15.27 28.30
CA VAL A 346 11.91 -16.30 28.00
C VAL A 346 11.43 -16.92 29.32
N GLU A 347 10.30 -16.42 29.83
CA GLU A 347 9.75 -16.77 31.13
C GLU A 347 8.22 -16.63 31.18
N LEU A 348 7.64 -17.19 32.24
CA LEU A 348 6.24 -17.02 32.60
C LEU A 348 6.17 -16.25 33.93
N THR A 349 5.57 -15.07 33.92
CA THR A 349 5.34 -14.26 35.13
C THR A 349 3.92 -14.44 35.61
N LEU A 350 3.73 -15.06 36.77
CA LEU A 350 2.42 -15.32 37.37
C LEU A 350 1.83 -14.04 37.98
N SER A 351 0.52 -14.04 38.22
CA SER A 351 -0.22 -12.88 38.75
C SER A 351 0.28 -12.38 40.11
N ASP A 352 0.91 -13.25 40.91
CA ASP A 352 1.54 -12.90 42.19
C ASP A 352 2.98 -12.36 42.06
N GLY A 353 3.52 -12.31 40.83
CA GLY A 353 4.87 -11.87 40.50
C GLY A 353 5.93 -12.97 40.60
N GLU A 354 5.58 -14.22 40.90
CA GLU A 354 6.50 -15.35 40.76
C GLU A 354 6.84 -15.57 39.28
N THR A 355 8.11 -15.82 38.96
CA THR A 355 8.55 -16.12 37.60
C THR A 355 8.99 -17.58 37.46
N VAL A 356 8.62 -18.19 36.33
CA VAL A 356 9.03 -19.53 35.92
C VAL A 356 9.90 -19.41 34.67
N PRO A 357 11.21 -19.70 34.74
CA PRO A 357 12.10 -19.57 33.60
C PRO A 357 11.82 -20.63 32.53
N LEU A 358 11.74 -20.21 31.28
CA LEU A 358 11.40 -21.06 30.13
C LEU A 358 12.48 -21.08 29.04
N GLY A 359 13.63 -20.41 29.22
CA GLY A 359 14.68 -20.28 28.19
C GLY A 359 15.42 -21.57 27.77
N ASP A 360 15.31 -22.66 28.51
CA ASP A 360 16.04 -23.91 28.25
C ASP A 360 15.14 -25.08 27.82
N GLY A 361 15.72 -26.07 27.13
CA GLY A 361 15.03 -27.33 26.80
C GLY A 361 14.01 -27.23 25.67
N TRP A 362 14.18 -26.26 24.77
CA TRP A 362 13.38 -26.15 23.55
C TRP A 362 13.82 -27.17 22.51
N ARG A 363 12.84 -27.67 21.76
CA ARG A 363 13.05 -28.49 20.57
C ARG A 363 12.47 -27.76 19.36
N TYR A 364 12.99 -28.06 18.17
CA TYR A 364 12.51 -27.46 16.92
C TYR A 364 12.36 -28.49 15.80
N ASP A 365 11.52 -28.17 14.82
CA ASP A 365 11.40 -28.91 13.57
C ASP A 365 11.28 -27.94 12.38
N ILE A 366 12.02 -28.18 11.31
CA ILE A 366 12.02 -27.32 10.12
C ILE A 366 10.90 -27.77 9.18
N VAL A 367 10.03 -26.83 8.81
CA VAL A 367 8.96 -27.11 7.86
C VAL A 367 9.53 -27.10 6.44
N GLU A 368 9.86 -28.30 5.92
CA GLU A 368 10.49 -28.45 4.59
C GLU A 368 9.60 -27.90 3.46
N LYS A 369 8.27 -28.09 3.57
CA LYS A 369 7.32 -27.53 2.60
C LYS A 369 7.19 -26.02 2.81
N ARG A 370 7.78 -25.25 1.90
CA ARG A 370 7.55 -23.80 1.83
C ARG A 370 6.20 -23.53 1.16
N VAL A 371 5.28 -22.95 1.92
CA VAL A 371 4.07 -22.31 1.40
C VAL A 371 4.29 -20.80 1.57
N PRO A 372 4.37 -20.02 0.47
CA PRO A 372 4.46 -18.57 0.55
C PRO A 372 3.27 -17.96 1.29
N GLY A 373 3.50 -16.84 1.96
CA GLY A 373 2.45 -16.14 2.72
C GLY A 373 1.98 -16.87 3.98
N GLY A 374 0.71 -16.67 4.30
CA GLY A 374 0.03 -17.12 5.51
C GLY A 374 -0.85 -16.02 6.05
N PRO A 375 -1.69 -16.31 7.06
CA PRO A 375 -2.61 -15.32 7.59
C PRO A 375 -1.82 -14.17 8.21
N SER A 376 -2.09 -12.96 7.74
CA SER A 376 -1.68 -11.72 8.38
C SER A 376 -2.78 -11.27 9.34
N ALA A 377 -2.38 -10.68 10.46
CA ALA A 377 -3.36 -10.03 11.32
C ALA A 377 -4.01 -8.85 10.58
N PRO A 378 -5.33 -8.68 10.63
CA PRO A 378 -5.99 -7.59 9.91
C PRO A 378 -5.61 -6.19 10.38
N TRP A 379 -5.14 -6.07 11.62
CA TRP A 379 -4.69 -4.82 12.25
C TRP A 379 -3.22 -4.49 11.98
N GLU A 380 -2.53 -5.22 11.09
CA GLU A 380 -1.18 -4.86 10.68
C GLU A 380 -1.15 -3.50 9.96
N SER A 381 0.05 -2.90 9.91
CA SER A 381 0.25 -1.62 9.23
C SER A 381 0.12 -1.74 7.71
N VAL A 382 1.19 -2.18 7.05
CA VAL A 382 1.31 -2.18 5.58
C VAL A 382 0.57 -3.33 4.89
N SER A 383 0.18 -4.37 5.62
CA SER A 383 -0.56 -5.53 5.10
C SER A 383 -1.87 -5.78 5.83
N GLY A 384 -2.37 -4.76 6.54
CA GLY A 384 -3.68 -4.81 7.20
C GLY A 384 -4.80 -4.32 6.29
N TYR A 385 -5.97 -4.15 6.88
CA TYR A 385 -7.20 -3.72 6.21
C TYR A 385 -7.67 -2.41 6.84
N SER A 386 -7.91 -1.38 6.03
CA SER A 386 -8.31 -0.03 6.46
C SER A 386 -7.33 0.71 7.40
N THR A 387 -6.27 0.06 7.89
CA THR A 387 -5.49 0.58 9.03
C THR A 387 -4.73 1.86 8.72
N ILE A 388 -4.18 1.97 7.50
CA ILE A 388 -3.49 3.17 7.05
C ILE A 388 -4.51 4.27 6.72
N HIS A 389 -5.63 3.94 6.07
CA HIS A 389 -6.73 4.87 5.85
C HIS A 389 -7.14 5.53 7.16
N ASN A 390 -7.42 4.71 8.17
CA ASN A 390 -7.89 5.14 9.48
C ASN A 390 -6.93 6.13 10.16
N GLY A 391 -5.62 5.86 10.08
CA GLY A 391 -4.60 6.68 10.74
C GLY A 391 -4.15 7.90 9.94
N MET A 392 -4.10 7.82 8.61
CA MET A 392 -3.44 8.82 7.76
C MET A 392 -4.41 9.60 6.85
N VAL A 393 -5.49 8.99 6.39
CA VAL A 393 -6.39 9.57 5.37
C VAL A 393 -7.70 10.07 5.97
N ALA A 394 -8.36 9.27 6.82
CA ALA A 394 -9.57 9.65 7.53
C ALA A 394 -9.44 11.00 8.29
N PRO A 395 -8.30 11.31 8.97
CA PRO A 395 -8.17 12.56 9.71
C PRO A 395 -7.97 13.81 8.83
N LEU A 396 -7.82 13.64 7.50
CA LEU A 396 -7.89 14.76 6.57
C LEU A 396 -9.31 15.34 6.49
N GLY A 397 -10.32 14.59 6.94
CA GLY A 397 -11.72 14.99 6.88
C GLY A 397 -12.18 15.18 5.44
N ASN A 398 -13.12 16.11 5.24
CA ASN A 398 -13.75 16.37 3.94
C ASN A 398 -13.16 17.61 3.27
N ILE A 399 -11.83 17.68 3.18
CA ILE A 399 -11.18 18.76 2.41
C ILE A 399 -11.41 18.54 0.92
N GLU A 400 -11.75 19.61 0.21
CA GLU A 400 -11.80 19.57 -1.25
C GLU A 400 -10.39 19.46 -1.83
N LEU A 401 -10.24 18.72 -2.92
CA LEU A 401 -8.97 18.48 -3.61
C LEU A 401 -9.10 18.82 -5.11
N ALA A 402 -8.04 19.37 -5.70
CA ALA A 402 -7.95 19.59 -7.14
C ALA A 402 -7.62 18.30 -7.92
N GLY A 403 -7.06 17.30 -7.24
CA GLY A 403 -6.74 16.00 -7.82
C GLY A 403 -5.98 15.09 -6.85
N ALA A 404 -5.87 13.82 -7.20
CA ALA A 404 -5.08 12.85 -6.47
C ALA A 404 -4.11 12.09 -7.39
N LEU A 405 -3.01 11.63 -6.82
CA LEU A 405 -2.02 10.78 -7.47
C LEU A 405 -1.94 9.49 -6.68
N TRP A 406 -2.06 8.35 -7.37
CA TRP A 406 -1.91 7.03 -6.78
C TRP A 406 -0.72 6.31 -7.42
N TYR A 407 0.28 5.93 -6.62
CA TYR A 407 1.42 5.13 -7.10
C TYR A 407 1.69 3.96 -6.15
N GLN A 408 1.04 2.84 -6.45
CA GLN A 408 1.09 1.62 -5.67
C GLN A 408 0.70 0.43 -6.53
N GLY A 409 1.08 -0.76 -6.12
CA GLY A 409 0.63 -2.02 -6.72
C GLY A 409 1.65 -3.14 -6.56
N GLU A 410 2.90 -2.79 -6.27
CA GLU A 410 4.00 -3.75 -6.16
C GLU A 410 3.76 -4.77 -5.04
N SER A 411 3.19 -4.34 -3.91
CA SER A 411 2.87 -5.24 -2.79
C SER A 411 1.62 -6.11 -3.02
N ASN A 412 0.83 -5.80 -4.06
CA ASN A 412 -0.34 -6.60 -4.46
C ASN A 412 -0.04 -7.52 -5.65
N ALA A 413 1.17 -7.46 -6.25
CA ALA A 413 1.53 -8.29 -7.40
C ALA A 413 1.45 -9.80 -7.12
N ASP A 414 1.60 -10.26 -5.87
CA ASP A 414 1.41 -11.68 -5.53
C ASP A 414 -0.07 -12.10 -5.37
N HIS A 415 -1.01 -11.15 -5.34
CA HIS A 415 -2.47 -11.37 -5.22
C HIS A 415 -3.24 -10.42 -6.16
N ALA A 416 -2.76 -10.27 -7.39
CA ALA A 416 -3.18 -9.20 -8.31
C ALA A 416 -4.65 -9.27 -8.79
N GLU A 417 -5.32 -10.42 -8.64
CA GLU A 417 -6.66 -10.68 -9.18
C GLU A 417 -7.76 -9.77 -8.60
N THR A 418 -7.56 -9.25 -7.38
CA THR A 418 -8.52 -8.34 -6.70
C THR A 418 -8.18 -6.86 -6.91
N TYR A 419 -7.05 -6.55 -7.55
CA TYR A 419 -6.50 -5.20 -7.55
C TYR A 419 -7.39 -4.18 -8.27
N GLU A 420 -8.02 -4.57 -9.38
CA GLU A 420 -8.91 -3.71 -10.17
C GLU A 420 -10.08 -3.20 -9.31
N ALA A 421 -10.85 -4.11 -8.71
CA ALA A 421 -11.98 -3.76 -7.85
C ALA A 421 -11.56 -2.93 -6.62
N LEU A 422 -10.38 -3.22 -6.04
CA LEU A 422 -9.85 -2.44 -4.93
C LEU A 422 -9.48 -1.01 -5.37
N LEU A 423 -8.87 -0.86 -6.55
CA LEU A 423 -8.49 0.45 -7.07
C LEU A 423 -9.72 1.29 -7.46
N GLU A 424 -10.73 0.70 -8.09
CA GLU A 424 -12.03 1.35 -8.32
C GLU A 424 -12.61 1.87 -7.00
N GLN A 425 -12.59 1.04 -5.96
CA GLN A 425 -13.13 1.40 -4.66
C GLN A 425 -12.31 2.48 -3.95
N LEU A 426 -10.98 2.47 -4.09
CA LEU A 426 -10.13 3.54 -3.56
C LEU A 426 -10.51 4.88 -4.19
N VAL A 427 -10.69 4.93 -5.51
CA VAL A 427 -11.13 6.15 -6.21
C VAL A 427 -12.51 6.58 -5.74
N ALA A 428 -13.47 5.65 -5.64
CA ALA A 428 -14.82 5.94 -5.18
C ALA A 428 -14.85 6.51 -3.75
N THR A 429 -14.06 5.94 -2.84
CA THR A 429 -13.98 6.38 -1.44
C THR A 429 -13.31 7.74 -1.30
N TRP A 430 -12.27 8.05 -2.07
CA TRP A 430 -11.72 9.41 -2.14
C TRP A 430 -12.70 10.43 -2.69
N ARG A 431 -13.51 10.07 -3.69
CA ARG A 431 -14.55 10.96 -4.21
C ARG A 431 -15.66 11.22 -3.21
N ALA A 432 -16.04 10.19 -2.45
CA ALA A 432 -17.02 10.32 -1.37
C ALA A 432 -16.50 11.18 -0.21
N GLN A 433 -15.20 11.08 0.11
CA GLN A 433 -14.59 11.83 1.21
C GLN A 433 -14.25 13.27 0.84
N PHE A 434 -13.62 13.49 -0.32
CA PHE A 434 -12.97 14.76 -0.67
C PHE A 434 -13.75 15.58 -1.69
N THR A 435 -13.90 15.06 -2.91
CA THR A 435 -14.46 15.79 -4.06
C THR A 435 -15.15 14.82 -5.00
N GLN A 436 -16.44 15.03 -5.30
CA GLN A 436 -17.26 14.06 -6.04
C GLN A 436 -16.68 13.66 -7.42
N ASP A 437 -16.15 14.64 -8.17
CA ASP A 437 -15.60 14.45 -9.52
C ASP A 437 -14.06 14.60 -9.49
N LEU A 438 -13.41 14.04 -8.45
CA LEU A 438 -11.98 14.17 -8.22
C LEU A 438 -11.18 13.57 -9.40
N PRO A 439 -10.31 14.36 -10.07
CA PRO A 439 -9.37 13.82 -11.04
C PRO A 439 -8.30 12.97 -10.36
N VAL A 440 -8.07 11.74 -10.83
CA VAL A 440 -7.06 10.82 -10.26
C VAL A 440 -6.06 10.40 -11.32
N ALA A 441 -4.78 10.65 -11.07
CA ALA A 441 -3.69 10.11 -11.88
C ALA A 441 -3.18 8.80 -11.26
N VAL A 442 -3.51 7.67 -11.88
CA VAL A 442 -3.00 6.35 -11.51
C VAL A 442 -1.66 6.14 -12.20
N ILE A 443 -0.61 5.91 -11.43
CA ILE A 443 0.75 5.73 -11.94
C ILE A 443 1.04 4.25 -12.06
N GLN A 444 1.12 3.78 -13.31
CA GLN A 444 1.29 2.38 -13.64
C GLN A 444 2.60 1.82 -13.09
N LEU A 445 2.64 0.54 -12.70
CA LEU A 445 3.88 -0.10 -12.28
C LEU A 445 4.99 -0.02 -13.36
N PRO A 446 6.24 0.25 -12.97
CA PRO A 446 7.36 0.29 -13.91
C PRO A 446 7.76 -1.13 -14.36
N GLY A 447 8.59 -1.26 -15.39
CA GLY A 447 9.16 -2.57 -15.75
C GLY A 447 10.15 -3.07 -14.68
N TYR A 448 9.78 -4.10 -13.91
CA TYR A 448 10.60 -4.69 -12.85
C TYR A 448 10.47 -6.21 -12.83
N GLY A 449 11.60 -6.92 -12.72
CA GLY A 449 11.64 -8.38 -12.59
C GLY A 449 12.26 -9.09 -13.80
N ALA A 450 11.71 -10.26 -14.14
CA ALA A 450 12.25 -11.12 -15.18
C ALA A 450 11.94 -10.59 -16.59
N LEU A 451 12.88 -10.76 -17.52
CA LEU A 451 12.57 -10.56 -18.94
C LEU A 451 11.75 -11.78 -19.43
N PRO A 452 10.59 -11.58 -20.06
CA PRO A 452 9.79 -12.70 -20.58
C PRO A 452 10.52 -13.36 -21.76
N ALA A 453 10.85 -14.64 -21.62
CA ALA A 453 11.44 -15.47 -22.69
C ALA A 453 10.38 -16.21 -23.51
N SER A 454 9.14 -16.22 -23.02
CA SER A 454 7.93 -16.74 -23.63
C SER A 454 6.75 -15.86 -23.17
N PRO A 455 5.61 -15.87 -23.87
CA PRO A 455 4.39 -15.26 -23.36
C PRO A 455 4.10 -15.73 -21.95
N THR A 456 3.90 -14.79 -21.04
CA THR A 456 3.73 -15.08 -19.61
C THR A 456 2.90 -13.96 -19.00
N GLU A 457 1.86 -14.37 -18.30
CA GLU A 457 1.10 -13.51 -17.41
C GLU A 457 1.74 -13.59 -16.03
N SER A 458 2.22 -12.46 -15.52
CA SER A 458 2.68 -12.33 -14.14
C SER A 458 1.75 -11.42 -13.37
N GLY A 459 1.72 -11.55 -12.05
CA GLY A 459 0.91 -10.66 -11.22
C GLY A 459 1.30 -9.19 -11.38
N TRP A 460 2.55 -8.89 -11.70
CA TRP A 460 2.99 -7.56 -12.10
C TRP A 460 2.27 -7.04 -13.35
N SER A 461 2.12 -7.88 -14.38
CA SER A 461 1.34 -7.49 -15.57
C SER A 461 -0.17 -7.44 -15.34
N VAL A 462 -0.70 -8.22 -14.39
CA VAL A 462 -2.12 -8.17 -14.01
C VAL A 462 -2.41 -6.85 -13.30
N VAL A 463 -1.56 -6.40 -12.37
CA VAL A 463 -1.70 -5.07 -11.75
C VAL A 463 -1.64 -3.96 -12.79
N ARG A 464 -0.68 -4.00 -13.73
CA ARG A 464 -0.58 -2.98 -14.80
C ARG A 464 -1.83 -2.91 -15.68
N GLU A 465 -2.46 -4.05 -15.93
CA GLU A 465 -3.72 -4.13 -16.66
C GLU A 465 -4.87 -3.58 -15.82
N ALA A 466 -4.95 -3.91 -14.53
CA ALA A 466 -5.96 -3.37 -13.62
C ALA A 466 -5.87 -1.83 -13.52
N GLU A 467 -4.66 -1.27 -13.33
CA GLU A 467 -4.41 0.18 -13.33
C GLU A 467 -4.91 0.84 -14.62
N ARG A 468 -4.72 0.16 -15.75
CA ARG A 468 -5.19 0.60 -17.06
C ARG A 468 -6.72 0.50 -17.18
N GLN A 469 -7.34 -0.61 -16.75
CA GLN A 469 -8.79 -0.80 -16.86
C GLN A 469 -9.56 0.22 -16.03
N VAL A 470 -9.14 0.49 -14.79
CA VAL A 470 -9.77 1.53 -13.97
C VAL A 470 -9.68 2.89 -14.65
N ALA A 471 -8.55 3.20 -15.28
CA ALA A 471 -8.39 4.46 -15.97
C ALA A 471 -9.18 4.55 -17.29
N LEU A 472 -9.50 3.42 -17.94
CA LEU A 472 -10.36 3.36 -19.12
C LEU A 472 -11.85 3.50 -18.81
N ASP A 473 -12.29 2.91 -17.72
CA ASP A 473 -13.70 2.83 -17.35
C ASP A 473 -14.21 4.11 -16.67
N ASP A 474 -13.30 5.03 -16.34
CA ASP A 474 -13.58 6.27 -15.62
C ASP A 474 -12.94 7.50 -16.27
N GLU A 475 -13.77 8.45 -16.74
CA GLU A 475 -13.32 9.64 -17.51
C GLU A 475 -12.51 10.64 -16.68
N ASP A 476 -12.61 10.58 -15.35
CA ASP A 476 -11.87 11.43 -14.42
C ASP A 476 -10.63 10.71 -13.84
N VAL A 477 -10.30 9.51 -14.35
CA VAL A 477 -9.07 8.78 -14.03
C VAL A 477 -8.15 8.73 -15.24
N GLY A 478 -6.85 8.97 -15.02
CA GLY A 478 -5.84 8.97 -16.08
C GLY A 478 -4.65 8.09 -15.75
N LEU A 479 -4.17 7.34 -16.75
CA LEU A 479 -3.03 6.44 -16.62
C LEU A 479 -1.70 7.15 -16.92
N VAL A 480 -0.80 7.13 -15.95
CA VAL A 480 0.60 7.56 -16.12
C VAL A 480 1.45 6.33 -16.40
N VAL A 481 1.77 6.12 -17.68
CA VAL A 481 2.61 4.99 -18.12
C VAL A 481 4.05 5.16 -17.62
N ALA A 482 4.54 4.19 -16.84
CA ALA A 482 5.89 4.20 -16.27
C ALA A 482 6.77 2.99 -16.65
N ILE A 483 6.33 2.16 -17.60
CA ILE A 483 7.02 0.90 -17.95
C ILE A 483 8.48 1.08 -18.39
N ASP A 484 8.79 2.19 -19.05
CA ASP A 484 10.11 2.61 -19.52
C ASP A 484 10.85 3.52 -18.52
N ALA A 485 10.19 3.93 -17.43
CA ALA A 485 10.73 4.83 -16.42
C ALA A 485 11.55 4.09 -15.35
N GLY A 486 12.47 3.19 -15.76
CA GLY A 486 13.35 2.51 -14.82
C GLY A 486 14.27 1.42 -15.35
N THR A 487 14.70 0.53 -14.45
CA THR A 487 15.49 -0.65 -14.81
C THR A 487 14.86 -1.89 -14.20
N ARG A 488 14.86 -3.01 -14.93
CA ARG A 488 14.25 -4.27 -14.49
C ARG A 488 14.81 -4.85 -13.18
N THR A 489 15.91 -4.32 -12.67
CA THR A 489 16.60 -4.80 -11.46
C THR A 489 16.43 -3.87 -10.26
N ASP A 490 15.74 -2.75 -10.43
CA ASP A 490 15.49 -1.78 -9.37
C ASP A 490 13.99 -1.51 -9.29
N ILE A 491 13.37 -1.97 -8.21
CA ILE A 491 11.94 -1.78 -7.96
C ILE A 491 11.60 -0.32 -7.63
N HIS A 492 12.60 0.51 -7.29
CA HIS A 492 12.44 1.93 -6.99
C HIS A 492 13.25 2.82 -7.96
N PRO A 493 12.89 2.89 -9.25
CA PRO A 493 13.65 3.67 -10.21
C PRO A 493 13.80 5.15 -9.82
N PRO A 494 15.02 5.73 -9.87
CA PRO A 494 15.26 7.10 -9.44
C PRO A 494 14.77 8.17 -10.45
N ILE A 495 14.31 7.78 -11.64
CA ILE A 495 13.88 8.69 -12.73
C ILE A 495 12.47 9.28 -12.48
N LYS A 496 12.26 9.82 -11.28
CA LYS A 496 10.98 10.37 -10.82
C LYS A 496 10.53 11.61 -11.59
N GLN A 497 11.46 12.34 -12.20
CA GLN A 497 11.14 13.49 -13.06
C GLN A 497 10.30 13.09 -14.29
N LEU A 498 10.62 11.96 -14.94
CA LEU A 498 9.88 11.51 -16.13
C LEU A 498 8.45 11.09 -15.75
N VAL A 499 8.32 10.34 -14.64
CA VAL A 499 7.01 9.95 -14.11
C VAL A 499 6.19 11.20 -13.82
N ALA A 500 6.75 12.17 -13.08
CA ALA A 500 6.07 13.41 -12.73
C ALA A 500 5.76 14.34 -13.93
N GLU A 501 6.56 14.30 -14.99
CA GLU A 501 6.26 14.99 -16.25
C GLU A 501 5.00 14.44 -16.89
N ARG A 502 4.90 13.11 -16.97
CA ARG A 502 3.72 12.42 -17.49
C ARG A 502 2.52 12.60 -16.57
N THR A 503 2.70 12.57 -15.25
CA THR A 503 1.63 12.86 -14.29
C THR A 503 1.07 14.26 -14.47
N ALA A 504 1.92 15.27 -14.64
CA ALA A 504 1.46 16.64 -14.90
C ALA A 504 0.70 16.75 -16.23
N ALA A 505 1.15 16.04 -17.28
CA ALA A 505 0.45 15.99 -18.56
C ALA A 505 -0.94 15.34 -18.43
N VAL A 506 -1.04 14.21 -17.72
CA VAL A 506 -2.31 13.51 -17.46
C VAL A 506 -3.27 14.40 -16.68
N LEU A 507 -2.84 15.00 -15.56
CA LEU A 507 -3.71 15.90 -14.79
C LEU A 507 -4.17 17.13 -15.60
N THR A 508 -3.31 17.65 -16.47
CA THR A 508 -3.67 18.77 -17.36
C THR A 508 -4.73 18.34 -18.39
N ALA A 509 -4.61 17.13 -18.90
CA ALA A 509 -5.53 16.57 -19.89
C ALA A 509 -6.90 16.22 -19.26
N LEU A 510 -6.93 15.63 -18.06
CA LEU A 510 -8.16 15.43 -17.28
C LEU A 510 -8.87 16.77 -17.01
N ALA A 511 -8.13 17.78 -16.56
CA ALA A 511 -8.69 19.13 -16.35
C ALA A 511 -9.22 19.79 -17.63
N ALA A 512 -8.80 19.33 -18.81
CA ALA A 512 -9.29 19.78 -20.11
C ALA A 512 -10.45 18.92 -20.67
N GLY A 513 -10.80 17.80 -20.00
CA GLY A 513 -11.77 16.82 -20.48
C GLY A 513 -11.28 16.02 -21.68
N ASP A 514 -9.97 15.71 -21.75
CA ASP A 514 -9.37 14.91 -22.82
C ASP A 514 -9.31 13.42 -22.45
N GLU A 515 -10.20 12.63 -23.05
CA GLU A 515 -10.30 11.18 -22.89
C GLU A 515 -9.01 10.43 -23.27
N ALA A 516 -8.10 11.01 -24.07
CA ALA A 516 -6.83 10.36 -24.42
C ALA A 516 -5.90 10.15 -23.20
N ALA A 517 -6.13 10.89 -22.12
CA ALA A 517 -5.38 10.79 -20.86
C ALA A 517 -5.68 9.52 -20.06
N ALA A 518 -6.87 8.91 -20.27
CA ALA A 518 -7.35 7.74 -19.55
C ALA A 518 -6.37 6.55 -19.62
N ASP A 519 -5.78 6.26 -20.79
CA ASP A 519 -4.93 5.05 -20.97
C ASP A 519 -3.58 5.37 -21.65
N GLY A 520 -3.17 6.64 -21.68
CA GLY A 520 -1.90 7.03 -22.32
C GLY A 520 -1.77 6.53 -23.77
N PHE A 521 -2.83 6.74 -24.59
CA PHE A 521 -3.07 6.22 -25.94
C PHE A 521 -3.78 4.84 -26.02
N PRO A 522 -5.07 4.77 -25.63
CA PRO A 522 -5.85 3.54 -25.68
C PRO A 522 -5.97 3.00 -27.11
N PRO A 523 -5.72 1.71 -27.38
CA PRO A 523 -6.10 1.11 -28.66
C PRO A 523 -7.63 1.06 -28.80
N GLU A 524 -8.16 1.32 -30.00
CA GLU A 524 -9.60 1.45 -30.25
C GLU A 524 -10.30 0.08 -30.37
N ASP A 525 -9.73 -0.82 -31.20
CA ASP A 525 -10.26 -2.17 -31.42
C ASP A 525 -9.17 -3.14 -31.87
N ALA A 526 -9.48 -4.44 -31.82
CA ALA A 526 -8.68 -5.49 -32.44
C ALA A 526 -9.57 -6.38 -33.31
N THR A 527 -9.35 -6.39 -34.62
CA THR A 527 -10.18 -7.13 -35.58
C THR A 527 -9.37 -8.13 -36.39
N ARG A 528 -9.89 -9.35 -36.55
CA ARG A 528 -9.22 -10.37 -37.36
C ARG A 528 -9.50 -10.19 -38.85
N GLN A 529 -8.44 -10.10 -39.64
CA GLN A 529 -8.50 -10.12 -41.11
C GLN A 529 -7.60 -11.23 -41.68
N GLY A 530 -8.18 -12.42 -41.85
CA GLY A 530 -7.46 -13.59 -42.36
C GLY A 530 -6.41 -14.09 -41.35
N ASP A 531 -5.14 -13.95 -41.73
CA ASP A 531 -3.98 -14.37 -40.93
C ASP A 531 -3.32 -13.20 -40.17
N VAL A 532 -4.03 -12.08 -40.03
CA VAL A 532 -3.59 -10.88 -39.34
C VAL A 532 -4.68 -10.43 -38.36
N VAL A 533 -4.28 -9.95 -37.19
CA VAL A 533 -5.10 -9.16 -36.28
C VAL A 533 -4.69 -7.70 -36.47
N LEU A 534 -5.64 -6.83 -36.79
CA LEU A 534 -5.42 -5.39 -36.91
C LEU A 534 -5.83 -4.73 -35.61
N VAL A 535 -4.88 -4.11 -34.92
CA VAL A 535 -5.14 -3.25 -33.76
C VAL A 535 -5.28 -1.81 -34.27
N ALA A 536 -6.43 -1.18 -34.05
CA ALA A 536 -6.66 0.22 -34.37
C ALA A 536 -6.17 1.12 -33.24
N MET A 537 -5.55 2.26 -33.59
CA MET A 537 -4.98 3.23 -32.66
C MET A 537 -5.58 4.61 -32.93
N PRO A 538 -5.70 5.49 -31.92
CA PRO A 538 -6.31 6.81 -32.05
C PRO A 538 -5.42 7.82 -32.80
N THR A 539 -4.22 7.40 -33.21
CA THR A 539 -3.24 8.23 -33.92
C THR A 539 -2.44 7.40 -34.94
N ASP A 540 -2.09 8.03 -36.05
CA ASP A 540 -1.16 7.47 -37.05
C ASP A 540 0.31 7.89 -36.80
N ASP A 541 0.55 8.73 -35.80
CA ASP A 541 1.89 9.18 -35.39
C ASP A 541 2.55 8.16 -34.46
N LEU A 542 2.73 6.94 -34.96
CA LEU A 542 3.34 5.81 -34.24
C LEU A 542 4.73 5.48 -34.81
N LYS A 543 5.64 5.08 -33.93
CA LYS A 543 6.99 4.63 -34.30
C LYS A 543 7.47 3.47 -33.45
N ALA A 544 8.23 2.59 -34.09
CA ALA A 544 8.99 1.54 -33.41
C ALA A 544 10.43 2.02 -33.19
N ILE A 545 10.90 1.98 -31.94
CA ILE A 545 12.26 2.35 -31.59
C ILE A 545 13.19 1.15 -31.78
N SER A 546 14.35 1.37 -32.42
CA SER A 546 15.45 0.41 -32.58
C SER A 546 15.10 -0.92 -33.28
N ALA A 547 13.95 -1.03 -33.94
CA ALA A 547 13.55 -2.20 -34.73
C ALA A 547 12.74 -1.78 -35.99
N PRO A 548 12.67 -2.63 -37.04
CA PRO A 548 11.86 -2.34 -38.24
C PRO A 548 10.35 -2.27 -38.01
N GLY A 549 9.87 -2.78 -36.87
CA GLY A 549 8.47 -2.78 -36.47
C GLY A 549 8.33 -2.99 -34.95
N PRO A 550 7.10 -2.90 -34.43
CA PRO A 550 6.83 -3.12 -33.01
C PRO A 550 7.16 -4.56 -32.61
N ILE A 551 7.63 -4.74 -31.37
CA ILE A 551 7.89 -6.04 -30.76
C ILE A 551 6.97 -6.24 -29.54
N ALA A 552 7.10 -7.38 -28.84
CA ALA A 552 6.35 -7.70 -27.62
C ALA A 552 4.82 -7.81 -27.81
N PHE A 553 4.38 -8.13 -29.02
CA PHE A 553 3.02 -8.56 -29.30
C PHE A 553 2.85 -10.06 -29.04
N GLU A 554 1.72 -10.43 -28.46
CA GLU A 554 1.30 -11.80 -28.22
C GLU A 554 -0.09 -12.00 -28.79
N LEU A 555 -0.34 -13.18 -29.38
CA LEU A 555 -1.67 -13.62 -29.79
C LEU A 555 -2.04 -14.87 -29.02
N CYS A 556 -3.23 -14.88 -28.42
CA CYS A 556 -3.73 -15.99 -27.62
C CYS A 556 -4.90 -16.68 -28.33
N GLY A 557 -4.87 -18.01 -28.38
CA GLY A 557 -5.94 -18.83 -28.95
C GLY A 557 -7.08 -19.10 -27.96
N GLU A 558 -8.13 -19.77 -28.44
CA GLU A 558 -9.27 -20.24 -27.61
C GLU A 558 -8.85 -21.19 -26.47
N ASP A 559 -7.68 -21.83 -26.60
CA ASP A 559 -7.10 -22.71 -25.58
C ASP A 559 -6.34 -21.95 -24.48
N GLY A 560 -6.30 -20.61 -24.55
CA GLY A 560 -5.55 -19.74 -23.63
C GLY A 560 -4.04 -19.73 -23.90
N ALA A 561 -3.54 -20.49 -24.87
CA ALA A 561 -2.13 -20.49 -25.20
C ALA A 561 -1.77 -19.23 -26.00
N CYS A 562 -0.81 -18.46 -25.48
CA CYS A 562 -0.29 -17.28 -26.15
C CYS A 562 1.04 -17.57 -26.85
N THR A 563 1.27 -16.94 -27.99
CA THR A 563 2.55 -16.97 -28.72
C THR A 563 2.97 -15.56 -29.10
N PHE A 564 4.28 -15.26 -29.04
CA PHE A 564 4.79 -14.02 -29.61
C PHE A 564 4.46 -13.93 -31.09
N ALA A 565 4.05 -12.74 -31.52
CA ALA A 565 3.65 -12.45 -32.88
C ALA A 565 4.46 -11.29 -33.45
N ASP A 566 4.80 -11.39 -34.73
CA ASP A 566 5.39 -10.27 -35.47
C ASP A 566 4.34 -9.18 -35.68
N ALA A 567 4.74 -7.92 -35.59
CA ALA A 567 3.86 -6.78 -35.82
C ALA A 567 4.48 -5.76 -36.79
N VAL A 568 3.63 -5.08 -37.57
CA VAL A 568 4.02 -4.05 -38.53
C VAL A 568 3.09 -2.84 -38.39
N LEU A 569 3.65 -1.63 -38.42
CA LEU A 569 2.87 -0.39 -38.48
C LEU A 569 2.30 -0.17 -39.89
N ASP A 570 1.02 0.16 -39.98
CA ASP A 570 0.29 0.51 -41.19
C ASP A 570 -0.65 1.70 -40.91
N GLY A 571 -0.07 2.91 -40.86
CA GLY A 571 -0.81 4.13 -40.50
C GLY A 571 -1.27 4.12 -39.05
N ASP A 572 -2.57 4.29 -38.84
CA ASP A 572 -3.28 4.21 -37.56
C ASP A 572 -3.54 2.76 -37.09
N ARG A 573 -2.99 1.76 -37.80
CA ARG A 573 -3.17 0.35 -37.48
C ARG A 573 -1.86 -0.38 -37.24
N ILE A 574 -1.92 -1.38 -36.39
CA ILE A 574 -0.84 -2.34 -36.14
C ILE A 574 -1.29 -3.71 -36.64
N ALA A 575 -0.61 -4.21 -37.66
CA ALA A 575 -0.85 -5.52 -38.24
C ALA A 575 -0.05 -6.60 -37.50
N VAL A 576 -0.71 -7.35 -36.62
CA VAL A 576 -0.13 -8.45 -35.84
C VAL A 576 -0.35 -9.78 -36.56
N VAL A 577 0.73 -10.47 -36.90
CA VAL A 577 0.70 -11.67 -37.75
C VAL A 577 0.33 -12.90 -36.93
N ALA A 578 -0.79 -13.55 -37.27
CA ALA A 578 -1.30 -14.76 -36.60
C ALA A 578 -0.59 -16.06 -37.07
N SER A 579 0.73 -16.04 -37.16
CA SER A 579 1.52 -17.18 -37.62
C SER A 579 1.50 -18.31 -36.59
N GLY A 580 0.60 -19.28 -36.77
CA GLY A 580 0.54 -20.49 -35.95
C GLY A 580 -0.49 -20.46 -34.81
N VAL A 581 -1.22 -19.35 -34.64
CA VAL A 581 -2.36 -19.25 -33.71
C VAL A 581 -3.65 -19.46 -34.49
N GLN A 582 -4.34 -20.57 -34.22
CA GLN A 582 -5.66 -20.80 -34.82
C GLN A 582 -6.70 -19.99 -34.04
N ASN A 583 -7.47 -19.15 -34.75
CA ASN A 583 -8.54 -18.33 -34.18
C ASN A 583 -8.06 -17.53 -32.95
N PRO A 584 -7.17 -16.55 -33.14
CA PRO A 584 -6.77 -15.66 -32.05
C PRO A 584 -8.03 -14.99 -31.47
N VAL A 585 -8.19 -15.07 -30.15
CA VAL A 585 -9.30 -14.47 -29.41
C VAL A 585 -8.86 -13.25 -28.61
N GLU A 586 -7.55 -13.07 -28.46
CA GLU A 586 -6.96 -11.96 -27.72
C GLU A 586 -5.59 -11.59 -28.31
N VAL A 587 -5.33 -10.29 -28.32
CA VAL A 587 -4.02 -9.71 -28.61
C VAL A 587 -3.53 -9.00 -27.35
N ARG A 588 -2.26 -9.19 -27.02
CA ARG A 588 -1.62 -8.51 -25.88
C ARG A 588 -0.36 -7.79 -26.34
N TYR A 589 -0.03 -6.69 -25.68
CA TYR A 589 1.19 -5.93 -25.89
C TYR A 589 1.87 -5.70 -24.53
N CYS A 590 3.19 -5.96 -24.46
CA CYS A 590 4.01 -5.67 -23.28
C CYS A 590 3.55 -6.36 -21.98
N GLN A 591 3.34 -7.67 -22.06
CA GLN A 591 3.01 -8.56 -20.95
C GLN A 591 4.24 -9.08 -20.18
N GLY A 592 4.02 -9.52 -18.93
CA GLY A 592 5.04 -10.05 -18.01
C GLY A 592 5.65 -9.00 -17.06
N ASP A 593 6.71 -9.37 -16.34
CA ASP A 593 7.34 -8.50 -15.32
C ASP A 593 8.00 -7.24 -15.91
N ALA A 594 8.98 -7.44 -16.80
CA ALA A 594 9.76 -6.37 -17.41
C ALA A 594 9.96 -6.60 -18.93
N PRO A 595 8.88 -6.55 -19.74
CA PRO A 595 8.98 -6.72 -21.18
C PRO A 595 9.79 -5.59 -21.85
N ILE A 596 10.35 -5.89 -23.01
CA ILE A 596 11.03 -4.87 -23.83
C ILE A 596 10.01 -4.28 -24.80
N CYS A 597 9.53 -3.09 -24.46
CA CYS A 597 8.53 -2.33 -25.21
C CYS A 597 9.21 -1.30 -26.11
N ASN A 598 8.82 -1.25 -27.38
CA ASN A 598 9.44 -0.34 -28.35
C ASN A 598 8.44 0.48 -29.18
N LEU A 599 7.14 0.39 -28.89
CA LEU A 599 6.11 1.18 -29.56
C LEU A 599 5.89 2.50 -28.82
N TYR A 600 6.05 3.61 -29.54
CA TYR A 600 5.94 4.97 -29.03
C TYR A 600 5.17 5.82 -30.03
N THR A 601 4.62 6.93 -29.58
CA THR A 601 4.13 8.01 -30.42
C THR A 601 5.28 8.87 -30.96
N GLY A 602 4.99 9.72 -31.95
CA GLY A 602 5.99 10.60 -32.58
C GLY A 602 6.71 11.54 -31.61
N ASP A 603 6.06 11.91 -30.51
CA ASP A 603 6.59 12.73 -29.42
C ASP A 603 7.34 11.96 -28.32
N ASP A 604 7.69 10.68 -28.56
CA ASP A 604 8.43 9.82 -27.62
C ASP A 604 7.64 9.41 -26.36
N THR A 605 6.30 9.43 -26.40
CA THR A 605 5.47 8.82 -25.34
C THR A 605 5.27 7.31 -25.61
N PRO A 606 5.49 6.43 -24.61
CA PRO A 606 5.27 4.99 -24.78
C PRO A 606 3.78 4.69 -24.94
N VAL A 607 3.43 3.78 -25.83
CA VAL A 607 2.08 3.18 -25.84
C VAL A 607 1.94 2.30 -24.61
N ALA A 608 0.85 2.47 -23.87
CA ALA A 608 0.56 1.68 -22.68
C ALA A 608 0.53 0.16 -23.00
N PRO A 609 1.01 -0.69 -22.10
CA PRO A 609 0.73 -2.13 -22.14
C PRO A 609 -0.78 -2.36 -22.15
N PHE A 610 -1.25 -3.29 -22.98
CA PHE A 610 -2.68 -3.57 -23.10
C PHE A 610 -2.95 -5.04 -23.43
N ARG A 611 -4.22 -5.43 -23.26
CA ARG A 611 -4.82 -6.60 -23.90
C ARG A 611 -6.17 -6.22 -24.51
N LEU A 612 -6.50 -6.82 -25.64
CA LEU A 612 -7.77 -6.62 -26.33
C LEU A 612 -8.32 -7.94 -26.81
N LYS A 613 -9.64 -8.09 -26.65
CA LYS A 613 -10.37 -9.17 -27.30
C LYS A 613 -10.35 -8.96 -28.82
N VAL A 614 -10.11 -10.03 -29.56
CA VAL A 614 -10.12 -10.02 -31.02
C VAL A 614 -11.53 -10.36 -31.52
N GLU A 615 -12.08 -9.47 -32.34
CA GLU A 615 -13.39 -9.62 -33.01
C GLU A 615 -13.32 -10.29 -34.38
#